data_AF-A0A958FQH6-F1
#
_entry.id   AF-A0A958FQH6-F1
#
_cell.length_a   1.000
_cell.length_b   1.000
_cell.length_c   1.000
_cell.angle_alpha   90.00
_cell.angle_beta   90.00
_cell.angle_gamma   90.00
#
_symmetry.space_group_name_H-M   'P 1'
#
loop_
_entity.id
_entity.type
_entity.pdbx_description
1 polymer ?
#
loop_
_entity_poly.entity_id
_entity_poly.type
_entity_poly.pdbx_seq_one_letter_code
_entity_poly.pdbx_strand_id
1 'polypeptide(L)'
;MGKVSADERPAFGKLLNELRDEVETALKEKTEQADSTPKTASIDLSLPGRKPRVGRLHPLTQIAREIKQIFGRMGFSIAEGPEVESDYLNFESLNTPKLHPARSMQDTFYVSAELLLRTHTSPVQIRTMEQQKPPIRVVIPGRTYRCDSDQTHTPMFHQLEGLVIDE
;
A
#
# COMPACT_ATOMS: atom_id res chain seq x y z
N MET A 1 50.31 -42.93 -46.67
CA MET A 1 50.35 -44.34 -47.12
C MET A 1 51.23 -44.59 -48.35
N GLY A 2 51.49 -43.60 -49.22
CA GLY A 2 52.21 -43.81 -50.49
C GLY A 2 53.70 -44.22 -50.42
N LYS A 3 54.31 -44.29 -49.23
CA LYS A 3 55.72 -44.67 -49.01
C LYS A 3 55.92 -45.98 -48.21
N VAL A 4 54.85 -46.69 -47.86
CA VAL A 4 54.90 -47.95 -47.08
C VAL A 4 54.78 -49.16 -48.03
N SER A 5 55.57 -50.22 -47.78
CA SER A 5 55.56 -51.47 -48.55
C SER A 5 54.17 -52.13 -48.53
N ALA A 6 53.82 -52.89 -49.57
CA ALA A 6 52.46 -53.42 -49.73
C ALA A 6 52.04 -54.35 -48.57
N ASP A 7 52.99 -55.11 -48.00
CA ASP A 7 52.76 -56.08 -46.93
C ASP A 7 52.62 -55.43 -45.55
N GLU A 8 53.19 -54.24 -45.34
CA GLU A 8 53.15 -53.53 -44.04
C GLU A 8 51.99 -52.51 -43.95
N ARG A 9 51.35 -52.18 -45.08
CA ARG A 9 50.20 -51.25 -45.15
C ARG A 9 49.03 -51.61 -44.23
N PRO A 10 48.63 -52.89 -44.07
CA PRO A 10 47.52 -53.25 -43.18
C PRO A 10 47.83 -52.98 -41.70
N ALA A 11 49.03 -53.36 -41.25
CA ALA A 11 49.48 -53.16 -39.87
C ALA A 11 49.67 -51.66 -39.56
N PHE A 12 50.28 -50.93 -40.49
CA PHE A 12 50.49 -49.47 -40.34
C PHE A 12 49.16 -48.69 -40.40
N GLY A 13 48.20 -49.12 -41.23
CA GLY A 13 46.86 -48.52 -41.30
C GLY A 13 46.05 -48.72 -40.02
N LYS A 14 46.16 -49.90 -39.39
CA LYS A 14 45.55 -50.17 -38.07
C LYS A 14 46.10 -49.25 -37.00
N LEU A 15 47.43 -49.13 -36.92
CA LEU A 15 48.10 -48.26 -35.95
C LEU A 15 47.75 -46.78 -36.13
N LEU A 16 47.57 -46.33 -37.38
CA LEU A 16 47.16 -44.96 -37.69
C LEU A 16 45.71 -44.67 -37.29
N ASN A 17 44.81 -45.65 -37.47
CA ASN A 17 43.41 -45.53 -37.06
C ASN A 17 43.29 -45.53 -35.53
N GLU A 18 44.02 -46.41 -34.84
CA GLU A 18 44.09 -46.43 -33.38
C GLU A 18 44.59 -45.08 -32.84
N LEU A 19 45.68 -44.54 -33.41
CA LEU A 19 46.19 -43.23 -33.03
C LEU A 19 45.19 -42.10 -33.33
N ARG A 20 44.49 -42.16 -34.47
CA ARG A 20 43.47 -41.16 -34.82
C ARG A 20 42.32 -41.19 -33.83
N ASP A 21 41.81 -42.38 -33.51
CA ASP A 21 40.67 -42.55 -32.61
C ASP A 21 41.06 -42.14 -31.17
N GLU A 22 42.30 -42.42 -30.74
CA GLU A 22 42.84 -41.97 -29.45
C GLU A 22 42.95 -40.43 -29.39
N VAL A 23 43.48 -39.80 -30.45
CA VAL A 23 43.54 -38.34 -30.56
C VAL A 23 42.15 -37.74 -30.59
N GLU A 24 41.21 -38.27 -31.37
CA GLU A 24 39.82 -37.79 -31.43
C GLU A 24 39.12 -37.88 -30.08
N THR A 25 39.34 -38.98 -29.35
CA THR A 25 38.77 -39.18 -28.01
C THR A 25 39.35 -38.16 -27.03
N ALA A 26 40.68 -38.01 -26.99
CA ALA A 26 41.35 -37.05 -26.11
C ALA A 26 40.95 -35.59 -26.43
N LEU A 27 40.76 -35.27 -27.71
CA LEU A 27 40.32 -33.95 -28.14
C LEU A 27 38.89 -33.68 -27.69
N LYS A 28 38.00 -34.67 -27.85
CA LYS A 28 36.60 -34.60 -27.42
C LYS A 28 36.46 -34.44 -25.92
N GLU A 29 37.21 -35.20 -25.13
CA GLU A 29 37.23 -35.06 -23.67
C GLU A 29 37.71 -33.67 -23.24
N LYS A 30 38.70 -33.12 -23.94
CA LYS A 30 39.24 -31.79 -23.63
C LYS A 30 38.29 -30.66 -24.02
N THR A 31 37.57 -30.76 -25.14
CA THR A 31 36.53 -29.79 -25.51
C THR A 31 35.35 -29.86 -24.56
N GLU A 32 34.88 -31.06 -24.20
CA GLU A 32 33.80 -31.23 -23.21
C GLU A 32 34.20 -30.66 -21.83
N GLN A 33 35.44 -30.88 -21.38
CA GLN A 33 35.96 -30.25 -20.17
C GLN A 33 35.97 -28.72 -20.27
N ALA A 34 36.45 -28.16 -21.38
CA ALA A 34 36.51 -26.72 -21.58
C ALA A 34 35.11 -26.07 -21.55
N ASP A 35 34.11 -26.70 -22.21
CA ASP A 35 32.73 -26.22 -22.25
C ASP A 35 31.98 -26.43 -20.93
N SER A 36 32.35 -27.46 -20.15
CA SER A 36 31.77 -27.71 -18.82
C SER A 36 32.23 -26.71 -17.76
N THR A 37 33.31 -25.97 -18.00
CA THR A 37 33.79 -24.93 -17.08
C THR A 37 32.77 -23.80 -17.08
N PRO A 38 31.97 -23.62 -16.01
CA PRO A 38 30.95 -22.59 -16.02
C PRO A 38 31.67 -21.24 -16.09
N LYS A 39 31.44 -20.48 -17.15
CA LYS A 39 31.73 -19.03 -17.17
C LYS A 39 30.74 -18.29 -16.27
N THR A 40 30.49 -18.79 -15.07
CA THR A 40 29.73 -18.06 -14.07
C THR A 40 30.65 -16.97 -13.56
N ALA A 41 30.53 -15.78 -14.15
CA ALA A 41 30.93 -14.57 -13.45
C ALA A 41 30.32 -14.66 -12.05
N SER A 42 31.15 -14.53 -11.02
CA SER A 42 30.71 -14.42 -9.64
C SER A 42 29.82 -13.18 -9.54
N ILE A 43 28.50 -13.37 -9.61
CA ILE A 43 27.52 -12.29 -9.45
C ILE A 43 27.26 -12.15 -7.95
N ASP A 44 27.46 -10.94 -7.44
CA ASP A 44 27.12 -10.61 -6.07
C ASP A 44 25.59 -10.53 -5.90
N LEU A 45 25.02 -11.57 -5.29
CA LEU A 45 23.58 -11.67 -5.03
C LEU A 45 23.08 -10.69 -3.97
N SER A 46 23.97 -10.00 -3.25
CA SER A 46 23.59 -8.98 -2.26
C SER A 46 23.27 -7.62 -2.91
N LEU A 47 23.64 -7.43 -4.18
CA LEU A 47 23.41 -6.17 -4.87
C LEU A 47 21.91 -5.88 -4.98
N PRO A 48 21.49 -4.62 -4.70
CA PRO A 48 20.09 -4.24 -4.86
C PRO A 48 19.70 -4.35 -6.34
N GLY A 49 18.77 -5.27 -6.62
CA GLY A 49 18.18 -5.42 -7.94
C GLY A 49 17.39 -4.18 -8.38
N ARG A 50 17.02 -4.14 -9.66
CA ARG A 50 16.15 -3.09 -10.21
C ARG A 50 14.73 -3.25 -9.64
N LYS A 51 14.36 -2.40 -8.69
CA LYS A 51 13.04 -2.43 -8.04
C LYS A 51 12.15 -1.30 -8.58
N PRO A 52 10.85 -1.55 -8.82
CA PRO A 52 9.91 -0.47 -9.09
C PRO A 52 9.74 0.41 -7.84
N ARG A 53 9.38 1.68 -8.04
CA ARG A 53 9.02 2.55 -6.92
C ARG A 53 7.70 2.08 -6.32
N VAL A 54 7.71 1.77 -5.02
CA VAL A 54 6.50 1.42 -4.27
C VAL A 54 5.96 2.68 -3.60
N GLY A 55 4.66 2.94 -3.77
CA GLY A 55 3.98 4.05 -3.09
C GLY A 55 3.83 3.82 -1.59
N ARG A 56 3.48 4.88 -0.85
CA ARG A 56 3.13 4.82 0.57
C ARG A 56 1.80 5.51 0.80
N LEU A 57 1.05 5.03 1.78
CA LEU A 57 -0.16 5.69 2.24
C LEU A 57 0.21 6.93 3.06
N HIS A 58 -0.63 7.96 2.98
CA HIS A 58 -0.50 9.12 3.86
C HIS A 58 -0.62 8.69 5.33
N PRO A 59 0.19 9.24 6.26
CA PRO A 59 0.13 8.88 7.68
C PRO A 59 -1.28 8.96 8.28
N LEU A 60 -2.05 10.00 7.94
CA LEU A 60 -3.46 10.14 8.37
C LEU A 60 -4.33 8.97 7.89
N THR A 61 -4.12 8.46 6.68
CA THR A 61 -4.85 7.31 6.17
C THR A 61 -4.47 6.03 6.93
N GLN A 62 -3.20 5.89 7.31
CA GLN A 62 -2.74 4.74 8.11
C GLN A 62 -3.39 4.75 9.50
N ILE A 63 -3.35 5.90 10.19
CA ILE A 63 -3.98 6.08 11.51
C ILE A 63 -5.50 5.87 11.43
N ALA A 64 -6.18 6.46 10.44
CA ALA A 64 -7.61 6.28 10.27
C ALA A 64 -7.99 4.81 10.04
N ARG A 65 -7.17 4.06 9.28
CA ARG A 65 -7.38 2.61 9.08
C ARG A 65 -7.17 1.82 10.36
N GLU A 66 -6.12 2.14 11.12
CA GLU A 66 -5.83 1.50 12.39
C GLU A 66 -6.98 1.68 13.38
N ILE A 67 -7.45 2.91 13.56
CA ILE A 67 -8.58 3.19 14.48
C ILE A 67 -9.86 2.49 13.99
N LYS A 68 -10.19 2.55 12.69
CA LYS A 68 -11.33 1.81 12.11
C LYS A 68 -11.23 0.30 12.40
N GLN A 69 -10.03 -0.29 12.31
CA GLN A 69 -9.81 -1.71 12.60
C GLN A 69 -9.99 -2.03 14.09
N ILE A 70 -9.48 -1.18 14.99
CA ILE A 70 -9.63 -1.36 16.44
C ILE A 70 -11.12 -1.39 16.82
N PHE A 71 -11.88 -0.38 16.40
CA PHE A 71 -13.31 -0.30 16.71
C PHE A 71 -14.14 -1.36 15.99
N GLY A 72 -13.76 -1.74 14.76
CA GLY A 72 -14.40 -2.86 14.05
C GLY A 72 -14.30 -4.18 14.82
N ARG A 73 -13.15 -4.45 15.47
CA ARG A 73 -13.00 -5.62 16.36
C ARG A 73 -13.87 -5.55 17.61
N MET A 74 -14.29 -4.35 18.02
CA MET A 74 -15.21 -4.12 19.14
C MET A 74 -16.69 -4.16 18.71
N GLY A 75 -16.98 -4.42 17.44
CA GLY A 75 -18.35 -4.51 16.91
C GLY A 75 -18.97 -3.16 16.51
N PHE A 76 -18.17 -2.12 16.33
CA PHE A 76 -18.66 -0.84 15.79
C PHE A 76 -18.74 -0.90 14.26
N SER A 77 -19.80 -0.34 13.69
CA SER A 77 -19.87 -0.05 12.26
C SER A 77 -19.28 1.33 11.94
N ILE A 78 -18.99 1.58 10.67
CA ILE A 78 -18.45 2.87 10.21
C ILE A 78 -19.60 3.67 9.59
N ALA A 79 -19.79 4.90 10.03
CA ALA A 79 -20.74 5.83 9.46
C ALA A 79 -20.01 7.04 8.85
N GLU A 80 -20.44 7.49 7.68
CA GLU A 80 -19.86 8.65 6.98
C GLU A 80 -21.00 9.59 6.57
N GLY A 81 -20.69 10.87 6.41
CA GLY A 81 -21.67 11.90 6.04
C GLY A 81 -21.02 13.09 5.35
N PRO A 82 -21.84 14.03 4.86
CA PRO A 82 -21.37 15.15 4.06
C PRO A 82 -20.47 16.09 4.87
N GLU A 83 -19.61 16.82 4.15
CA GLU A 83 -18.72 17.82 4.75
C GLU A 83 -19.36 19.21 4.83
N VAL A 84 -20.27 19.51 3.91
CA VAL A 84 -21.16 20.67 4.00
C VAL A 84 -22.40 20.23 4.76
N GLU A 85 -22.68 20.89 5.88
CA GLU A 85 -23.79 20.58 6.77
C GLU A 85 -24.67 21.81 7.00
N SER A 86 -25.90 21.55 7.46
CA SER A 86 -26.78 22.62 7.91
C SER A 86 -26.39 23.11 9.31
N ASP A 87 -26.65 24.39 9.58
CA ASP A 87 -26.48 24.98 10.91
C ASP A 87 -27.26 24.21 11.99
N TYR A 88 -28.41 23.64 11.64
CA TYR A 88 -29.21 22.80 12.52
C TYR A 88 -28.48 21.51 12.93
N LEU A 89 -27.97 20.75 11.95
CA LEU A 89 -27.31 19.46 12.21
C LEU A 89 -25.93 19.64 12.84
N ASN A 90 -25.23 20.72 12.53
CA ASN A 90 -23.92 20.99 13.11
C ASN A 90 -23.98 21.57 14.52
N PHE A 91 -25.10 22.17 14.95
CA PHE A 91 -25.14 22.83 16.25
C PHE A 91 -26.46 22.67 17.01
N GLU A 92 -27.60 23.09 16.48
CA GLU A 92 -28.87 23.11 17.24
C GLU A 92 -29.30 21.74 17.74
N SER A 93 -29.19 20.72 16.89
CA SER A 93 -29.46 19.32 17.24
C SER A 93 -28.51 18.75 18.30
N LEU A 94 -27.36 19.40 18.51
CA LEU A 94 -26.36 19.08 19.54
C LEU A 94 -26.46 20.03 20.74
N ASN A 95 -27.66 20.57 20.98
CA ASN A 95 -27.94 21.46 22.09
C ASN A 95 -27.07 22.74 22.11
N THR A 96 -26.68 23.22 20.93
CA THR A 96 -25.88 24.44 20.76
C THR A 96 -26.75 25.55 20.12
N PRO A 97 -27.42 26.41 20.92
CA PRO A 97 -28.35 27.42 20.41
C PRO A 97 -27.65 28.60 19.72
N LYS A 98 -28.39 29.43 18.96
CA LYS A 98 -27.86 30.53 18.11
C LYS A 98 -26.92 31.52 18.81
N LEU A 99 -27.15 31.79 20.09
CA LEU A 99 -26.32 32.73 20.86
C LEU A 99 -25.13 32.06 21.56
N HIS A 100 -24.87 30.78 21.28
CA HIS A 100 -23.79 30.04 21.91
C HIS A 100 -22.43 30.44 21.31
N PRO A 101 -21.39 30.71 22.12
CA PRO A 101 -20.06 31.12 21.63
C PRO A 101 -19.44 30.15 20.60
N ALA A 102 -19.73 28.85 20.72
CA ALA A 102 -19.24 27.85 19.77
C ALA A 102 -19.77 28.00 18.32
N ARG A 103 -20.79 28.85 18.09
CA ARG A 103 -21.31 29.19 16.76
C ARG A 103 -20.69 30.48 16.20
N SER A 104 -19.59 30.93 16.78
CA SER A 104 -18.90 32.15 16.35
C SER A 104 -18.61 32.10 14.86
N MET A 105 -19.02 33.14 14.13
CA MET A 105 -18.66 33.32 12.72
C MET A 105 -17.15 33.45 12.51
N GLN A 106 -16.37 33.71 13.57
CA GLN A 106 -14.92 33.78 13.48
C GLN A 106 -14.27 32.39 13.38
N ASP A 107 -14.93 31.34 13.86
CA ASP A 107 -14.34 29.99 13.97
C ASP A 107 -14.91 29.00 12.94
N THR A 108 -16.02 29.34 12.29
CA THR A 108 -16.77 28.43 11.40
C THR A 108 -16.86 28.98 9.98
N PHE A 109 -16.59 28.14 8.97
CA PHE A 109 -16.77 28.50 7.57
C PHE A 109 -18.22 28.38 7.14
N TYR A 110 -18.93 29.51 7.09
CA TYR A 110 -20.28 29.58 6.54
C TYR A 110 -20.26 29.72 5.01
N VAL A 111 -21.05 28.87 4.34
CA VAL A 111 -21.30 28.92 2.88
C VAL A 111 -22.51 29.81 2.58
N SER A 112 -23.51 29.77 3.44
CA SER A 112 -24.69 30.64 3.43
C SER A 112 -25.20 30.87 4.86
N ALA A 113 -26.35 31.53 5.03
CA ALA A 113 -26.94 31.74 6.35
C ALA A 113 -27.29 30.44 7.11
N GLU A 114 -27.50 29.34 6.39
CA GLU A 114 -27.95 28.06 6.97
C GLU A 114 -27.01 26.88 6.65
N LEU A 115 -26.00 27.08 5.79
CA LEU A 115 -25.05 26.05 5.38
C LEU A 115 -23.62 26.44 5.76
N LEU A 116 -22.86 25.45 6.23
CA LEU A 116 -21.48 25.63 6.67
C LEU A 116 -20.63 24.37 6.41
N LEU A 117 -19.31 24.51 6.45
CA LEU A 117 -18.42 23.35 6.52
C LEU A 117 -18.39 22.83 7.95
N ARG A 118 -18.67 21.52 8.14
CA ARG A 118 -18.83 20.93 9.47
C ARG A 118 -17.59 21.15 10.34
N THR A 119 -17.81 21.56 11.59
CA THR A 119 -16.72 21.83 12.56
C THR A 119 -16.29 20.58 13.33
N HIS A 120 -17.12 19.55 13.27
CA HIS A 120 -16.94 18.22 13.87
C HIS A 120 -17.76 17.18 13.10
N THR A 121 -17.58 15.90 13.41
CA THR A 121 -18.28 14.78 12.75
C THR A 121 -19.60 14.39 13.42
N SER A 122 -19.97 15.07 14.51
CA SER A 122 -21.24 14.91 15.23
C SER A 122 -22.53 14.98 14.40
N PRO A 123 -22.65 15.73 13.29
CA PRO A 123 -23.85 15.71 12.45
C PRO A 123 -24.24 14.29 12.00
N VAL A 124 -23.25 13.43 11.76
CA VAL A 124 -23.50 12.04 11.38
C VAL A 124 -24.07 11.23 12.54
N GLN A 125 -23.74 11.57 13.80
CA GLN A 125 -24.36 10.96 14.98
C GLN A 125 -25.87 11.21 14.98
N ILE A 126 -26.28 12.46 14.77
CA ILE A 126 -27.70 12.84 14.70
C ILE A 126 -28.39 12.10 13.55
N ARG A 127 -27.82 12.14 12.34
CA ARG A 127 -28.36 11.40 11.18
C ARG A 127 -28.48 9.90 11.44
N THR A 128 -27.53 9.31 12.16
CA THR A 128 -27.58 7.89 12.54
C THR A 128 -28.73 7.62 13.50
N MET A 129 -28.91 8.46 14.52
CA MET A 129 -30.01 8.32 15.50
C MET A 129 -31.40 8.57 14.88
N GLU A 130 -31.49 9.40 13.85
CA GLU A 130 -32.76 9.61 13.11
C GLU A 130 -33.14 8.40 12.25
N GLN A 131 -32.15 7.64 11.76
CA GLN A 131 -32.35 6.51 10.85
C GLN A 131 -32.42 5.15 11.57
N GLN A 132 -31.84 5.06 12.77
CA GLN A 132 -31.73 3.83 13.53
C GLN A 132 -32.07 4.06 15.00
N LYS A 133 -32.87 3.16 15.59
CA LYS A 133 -33.10 3.12 17.04
C LYS A 133 -31.95 2.37 17.74
N PRO A 134 -31.71 2.62 19.04
CA PRO A 134 -30.80 1.81 19.84
C PRO A 134 -31.10 0.30 19.72
N PRO A 135 -30.08 -0.58 19.77
CA PRO A 135 -28.67 -0.26 20.02
C PRO A 135 -27.94 0.31 18.79
N ILE A 136 -27.09 1.33 19.02
CA ILE A 136 -26.24 2.00 18.01
C ILE A 136 -24.79 1.90 18.48
N ARG A 137 -23.89 1.44 17.60
CA ARG A 137 -22.45 1.42 17.83
C ARG A 137 -21.74 1.81 16.55
N VAL A 138 -21.43 3.10 16.40
CA VAL A 138 -20.82 3.64 15.17
C VAL A 138 -19.55 4.43 15.46
N VAL A 139 -18.62 4.37 14.52
CA VAL A 139 -17.46 5.27 14.44
C VAL A 139 -17.57 6.11 13.19
N ILE A 140 -17.31 7.40 13.34
CA ILE A 140 -17.53 8.42 12.32
C ILE A 140 -16.20 9.12 12.02
N PRO A 141 -15.41 8.59 11.07
CA PRO A 141 -14.21 9.25 10.57
C PRO A 141 -14.57 10.32 9.55
N GLY A 142 -13.93 11.48 9.59
CA GLY A 142 -14.21 12.52 8.62
C GLY A 142 -13.30 13.73 8.67
N ARG A 143 -13.28 14.50 7.57
CA ARG A 143 -12.68 15.83 7.54
C ARG A 143 -13.57 16.85 8.24
N THR A 144 -12.95 17.79 8.93
CA THR A 144 -13.61 18.87 9.68
C THR A 144 -12.85 20.16 9.45
N TYR A 145 -13.57 21.26 9.59
CA TYR A 145 -13.10 22.56 9.15
C TYR A 145 -13.24 23.61 10.25
N ARG A 146 -12.22 24.44 10.43
CA ARG A 146 -12.23 25.57 11.36
C ARG A 146 -11.49 26.75 10.74
N CYS A 147 -11.97 27.96 10.98
CA CYS A 147 -11.33 29.18 10.49
C CYS A 147 -10.14 29.57 11.37
N ASP A 148 -9.21 28.65 11.57
CA ASP A 148 -7.97 28.86 12.32
C ASP A 148 -6.79 28.29 11.52
N SER A 149 -5.69 29.02 11.49
CA SER A 149 -4.50 28.67 10.70
C SER A 149 -3.25 29.28 11.32
N ASP A 150 -2.48 28.46 12.00
CA ASP A 150 -1.17 28.82 12.56
C ASP A 150 -0.20 27.61 12.46
N GLN A 151 0.87 27.59 13.24
CA GLN A 151 1.85 26.49 13.21
C GLN A 151 1.28 25.14 13.68
N THR A 152 0.26 25.15 14.53
CA THR A 152 -0.37 23.97 15.13
C THR A 152 -1.80 23.72 14.64
N HIS A 153 -2.43 24.71 14.02
CA HIS A 153 -3.79 24.67 13.53
C HIS A 153 -3.82 24.69 12.01
N THR A 154 -4.53 23.71 11.43
CA THR A 154 -4.84 23.68 10.00
C THR A 154 -6.33 23.88 9.80
N PRO A 155 -6.75 24.67 8.79
CA PRO A 155 -8.16 24.99 8.59
C PRO A 155 -9.01 23.78 8.18
N MET A 156 -8.35 22.71 7.70
CA MET A 156 -8.93 21.39 7.50
C MET A 156 -8.08 20.38 8.28
N PHE A 157 -8.74 19.53 9.07
CA PHE A 157 -8.12 18.41 9.76
C PHE A 157 -9.07 17.20 9.74
N HIS A 158 -8.65 16.09 10.32
CA HIS A 158 -9.46 14.88 10.39
C HIS A 158 -9.85 14.61 11.84
N GLN A 159 -11.12 14.32 12.06
CA GLN A 159 -11.62 13.82 13.34
C GLN A 159 -12.18 12.42 13.16
N LEU A 160 -12.26 11.72 14.29
CA LEU A 160 -12.93 10.45 14.40
C LEU A 160 -13.69 10.49 15.72
N GLU A 161 -15.01 10.41 15.61
CA GLU A 161 -15.90 10.32 16.76
C GLU A 161 -16.50 8.93 16.87
N GLY A 162 -16.94 8.55 18.06
CA GLY A 162 -17.62 7.30 18.32
C GLY A 162 -18.92 7.56 19.06
N LEU A 163 -19.97 6.82 18.70
CA LEU A 163 -21.27 6.84 19.36
C LEU A 163 -21.65 5.41 19.76
N VAL A 164 -21.96 5.24 21.05
CA VAL A 164 -22.57 4.02 21.58
C VAL A 164 -23.82 4.41 22.36
N ILE A 165 -24.95 3.85 21.96
CA ILE A 165 -26.22 3.96 22.67
C ILE A 165 -26.78 2.54 22.78
N ASP A 166 -27.07 2.11 23.99
CA ASP A 166 -27.72 0.83 24.29
C ASP A 166 -29.18 1.08 24.75
N GLU A 167 -29.93 0.02 25.07
CA GLU A 167 -31.35 0.10 25.49
C GLU A 167 -31.64 1.01 26.69
#